data_AF-A0A1Y4FVJ8-F1
#
_entry.id   AF-A0A1Y4FVJ8-F1
#
_cell.length_a   1.000
_cell.length_b   1.000
_cell.length_c   1.000
_cell.angle_alpha   90.00
_cell.angle_beta   90.00
_cell.angle_gamma   90.00
#
_symmetry.space_group_name_H-M   'P 1'
#
loop_
_entity.id
_entity.type
_entity.pdbx_description
1 polymer ?
#
loop_
_entity_poly.entity_id
_entity_poly.type
_entity_poly.pdbx_seq_one_letter_code
_entity_poly.pdbx_strand_id
1 'polypeptide(L)'
;MCTNGVNTGQLEQMIEQVDDHVKLERRWAHTLGHLAGDAGFATVSEKMHAAQALLDDVRALLGEAKDALEDDAAAASNVTVNLV
;
A
#
# COMPACT_ATOMS: atom_id res chain seq x y z
N MET A 1 20.62 -7.64 2.65
CA MET A 1 20.20 -6.59 3.61
C MET A 1 21.01 -6.79 4.87
N CYS A 2 22.01 -5.92 5.08
CA CYS A 2 22.98 -6.06 6.17
C CYS A 2 22.67 -5.04 7.27
N THR A 3 23.02 -5.39 8.49
CA THR A 3 22.66 -4.91 9.84
C THR A 3 22.91 -3.41 10.17
N ASN A 4 22.83 -2.47 9.21
CA ASN A 4 23.17 -1.05 9.39
C ASN A 4 21.95 -0.12 9.55
N GLY A 5 20.93 -0.55 10.32
CA GLY A 5 19.71 0.22 10.50
C GLY A 5 18.84 0.30 9.24
N VAL A 6 17.61 0.79 9.40
CA VAL A 6 16.66 1.01 8.31
C VAL A 6 16.72 2.49 7.93
N ASN A 7 16.97 2.78 6.65
CA ASN A 7 16.79 4.13 6.13
C ASN A 7 15.29 4.37 5.94
N THR A 8 14.69 5.15 6.84
CA THR A 8 13.25 5.42 6.89
C THR A 8 12.76 6.14 5.63
N GLY A 9 13.50 7.14 5.15
CA GLY A 9 13.16 7.83 3.90
C GLY A 9 13.21 6.91 2.67
N GLN A 10 14.11 5.91 2.64
CA GLN A 10 14.12 4.90 1.59
C GLN A 10 12.95 3.92 1.73
N LEU A 11 12.63 3.49 2.95
CA LEU A 11 11.51 2.60 3.21
C LEU A 11 10.17 3.27 2.83
N GLU A 12 9.98 4.53 3.20
CA GLU A 12 8.80 5.31 2.82
C GLU A 12 8.65 5.39 1.28
N GLN A 13 9.72 5.71 0.56
CA GLN A 13 9.72 5.76 -0.90
C GLN A 13 9.38 4.39 -1.52
N MET A 14 9.86 3.28 -0.93
CA MET A 14 9.49 1.95 -1.41
C MET A 14 8.02 1.63 -1.15
N ILE A 15 7.46 2.04 -0.01
CA ILE A 15 6.02 1.89 0.28
C ILE A 15 5.18 2.72 -0.72
N GLU A 16 5.60 3.94 -1.02
CA GLU A 16 4.94 4.80 -2.02
C GLU A 16 5.00 4.19 -3.43
N GLN A 17 6.14 3.62 -3.82
CA GLN A 17 6.24 2.89 -5.09
C GLN A 17 5.25 1.72 -5.15
N VAL A 18 5.07 0.97 -4.06
CA VAL A 18 4.07 -0.11 -4.00
C VAL A 18 2.65 0.47 -4.14
N ASP A 19 2.31 1.57 -3.47
CA ASP A 19 0.99 2.22 -3.61
C ASP A 19 0.72 2.66 -5.06
N ASP A 20 1.72 3.21 -5.74
CA ASP A 20 1.60 3.63 -7.14
C ASP A 20 1.32 2.44 -8.07
N HIS A 21 1.95 1.29 -7.84
CA HIS A 21 1.66 0.06 -8.58
C HIS A 21 0.25 -0.46 -8.26
N VAL A 22 -0.15 -0.51 -6.98
CA VAL A 22 -1.50 -0.94 -6.58
C VAL A 22 -2.58 -0.03 -7.17
N LYS A 23 -2.34 1.28 -7.24
CA LYS A 23 -3.22 2.25 -7.90
C LYS A 23 -3.41 1.96 -9.39
N LEU A 24 -2.34 1.56 -10.08
CA LEU A 24 -2.42 1.15 -11.48
C LEU A 24 -3.28 -0.11 -11.61
N GLU A 25 -2.99 -1.15 -10.83
CA GLU A 25 -3.74 -2.41 -10.87
C GLU A 25 -5.22 -2.22 -10.51
N ARG A 26 -5.53 -1.36 -9.54
CA ARG A 26 -6.91 -0.99 -9.17
C ARG A 26 -7.66 -0.39 -10.38
N ARG A 27 -7.00 0.47 -11.16
CA ARG A 27 -7.59 1.04 -12.39
C ARG A 27 -7.83 -0.04 -13.44
N TRP A 28 -6.88 -0.95 -13.63
CA TRP A 28 -7.05 -2.07 -14.55
C TRP A 28 -8.17 -3.00 -14.12
N ALA A 29 -8.28 -3.31 -12.83
CA ALA A 29 -9.35 -4.12 -12.27
C ALA A 29 -10.73 -3.53 -12.60
N HIS A 30 -10.89 -2.22 -12.41
CA HIS A 30 -12.11 -1.49 -12.77
C HIS A 30 -12.42 -1.57 -14.28
N THR A 31 -11.45 -1.21 -15.12
CA THR A 31 -11.62 -1.18 -16.59
C THR A 31 -11.99 -2.56 -17.14
N LEU A 32 -11.31 -3.61 -16.67
CA LEU A 32 -11.58 -4.98 -17.08
C LEU A 32 -12.91 -5.50 -16.52
N GLY A 33 -13.31 -5.04 -15.33
CA GLY A 33 -14.64 -5.31 -14.77
C GLY A 33 -15.76 -4.77 -15.64
N HIS A 34 -15.64 -3.53 -16.12
CA HIS A 34 -16.57 -2.96 -17.10
C HIS A 34 -16.55 -3.72 -18.43
N LEU A 35 -15.36 -3.97 -19.00
CA LEU A 35 -15.22 -4.72 -20.26
C LEU A 35 -15.89 -6.11 -20.18
N ALA A 36 -15.68 -6.83 -19.08
CA ALA A 36 -16.30 -8.13 -18.86
C ALA A 36 -17.82 -8.04 -18.73
N GLY A 37 -18.33 -7.01 -18.04
CA GLY A 37 -19.76 -6.77 -17.88
C GLY A 37 -20.44 -6.47 -19.21
N ASP A 38 -19.87 -5.58 -20.00
CA ASP A 38 -20.38 -5.19 -21.32
C ASP A 38 -20.40 -6.38 -22.31
N ALA A 39 -19.46 -7.32 -22.16
CA ALA A 39 -19.39 -8.55 -22.94
C ALA A 39 -20.24 -9.71 -22.39
N GLY A 40 -20.99 -9.51 -21.30
CA GLY A 40 -21.89 -10.51 -20.71
C GLY A 40 -21.21 -11.52 -19.77
N PHE A 41 -19.94 -11.34 -19.42
CA PHE A 41 -19.21 -12.19 -18.47
C PHE A 41 -19.48 -11.74 -17.02
N ALA A 42 -20.71 -11.92 -16.54
CA ALA A 42 -21.18 -11.40 -15.25
C ALA A 42 -20.30 -11.80 -14.05
N THR A 43 -19.93 -13.08 -13.93
CA THR A 43 -19.07 -13.56 -12.83
C THR A 43 -17.68 -12.93 -12.88
N VAL A 44 -17.10 -12.76 -14.08
CA VAL A 44 -15.79 -12.12 -14.23
C VAL A 44 -15.88 -10.65 -13.82
N SER A 45 -16.90 -9.93 -14.29
CA SER A 45 -17.15 -8.54 -13.91
C SER A 45 -17.27 -8.36 -12.40
N GLU A 46 -18.05 -9.24 -11.73
CA GLU A 46 -18.21 -9.24 -10.28
C GLU A 46 -16.85 -9.43 -9.57
N LYS A 47 -16.06 -10.42 -9.97
CA LYS A 47 -14.76 -10.69 -9.33
C LYS A 47 -13.73 -9.59 -9.59
N MET A 48 -13.78 -8.94 -10.75
CA MET A 48 -12.90 -7.79 -11.04
C MET A 48 -13.23 -6.58 -10.17
N HIS A 49 -14.52 -6.29 -9.93
CA HIS A 49 -14.91 -5.23 -8.99
C HIS A 49 -14.62 -5.59 -7.53
N ALA A 50 -14.73 -6.87 -7.15
CA ALA A 50 -14.31 -7.34 -5.83
C ALA A 50 -12.78 -7.18 -5.64
N ALA A 51 -11.99 -7.51 -6.65
CA ALA A 51 -10.54 -7.29 -6.64
C ALA A 51 -10.20 -5.80 -6.53
N GLN A 52 -10.92 -4.92 -7.25
CA GLN A 52 -10.78 -3.47 -7.13
C GLN A 52 -11.00 -3.00 -5.68
N ALA A 53 -12.05 -3.48 -5.01
CA ALA A 53 -12.35 -3.12 -3.63
C ALA A 53 -11.25 -3.58 -2.66
N LEU A 54 -10.73 -4.81 -2.82
CA LEU A 54 -9.61 -5.29 -2.02
C LEU A 54 -8.33 -4.47 -2.26
N LEU A 55 -8.11 -4.00 -3.49
CA LEU A 55 -6.99 -3.10 -3.78
C LEU A 55 -7.18 -1.74 -3.11
N ASP A 56 -8.41 -1.23 -2.95
CA ASP A 56 -8.68 -0.02 -2.15
C ASP A 56 -8.27 -0.21 -0.68
N ASP A 57 -8.57 -1.39 -0.10
CA ASP A 57 -8.15 -1.73 1.27
C ASP A 57 -6.62 -1.83 1.40
N VAL A 58 -5.95 -2.43 0.41
CA VAL A 58 -4.47 -2.49 0.38
C VAL A 58 -3.88 -1.07 0.39
N ARG A 59 -4.46 -0.13 -0.37
CA ARG A 59 -3.98 1.26 -0.39
C ARG A 59 -4.18 1.97 0.95
N ALA A 60 -5.28 1.70 1.63
CA ALA A 60 -5.49 2.22 2.98
C ALA A 60 -4.39 1.73 3.94
N LEU A 61 -4.09 0.43 3.92
CA LEU A 61 -3.03 -0.17 4.73
C LEU A 61 -1.64 0.38 4.39
N LEU A 62 -1.36 0.66 3.11
CA LEU A 62 -0.09 1.28 2.71
C LEU A 62 0.04 2.72 3.22
N GLY A 63 -1.06 3.48 3.24
CA GLY A 63 -1.11 4.80 3.87
C GLY A 63 -0.85 4.71 5.38
N GLU A 64 -1.56 3.82 6.07
CA GLU A 64 -1.37 3.57 7.51
C GLU A 64 0.07 3.14 7.83
N ALA A 65 0.69 2.32 6.96
CA ALA A 65 2.08 1.89 7.13
C ALA A 65 3.08 3.05 6.96
N LYS A 66 2.78 4.03 6.11
CA LYS A 66 3.60 5.26 6.00
C LYS A 66 3.49 6.10 7.26
N ASP A 67 2.27 6.28 7.78
CA ASP A 67 2.04 7.05 9.01
C ASP A 67 2.74 6.36 10.21
N ALA A 68 2.61 5.04 10.32
CA ALA A 68 3.26 4.26 11.38
C ALA A 68 4.80 4.28 11.31
N LEU A 69 5.38 4.47 10.13
CA LEU A 69 6.83 4.49 9.96
C LEU A 69 7.49 5.63 10.75
N GLU A 70 6.84 6.79 10.87
CA GLU A 70 7.36 7.92 11.65
C GLU A 70 7.39 7.59 13.15
N ASP A 71 6.31 7.02 13.66
CA ASP A 71 6.19 6.59 15.06
C ASP A 71 7.20 5.49 15.40
N ASP A 72 7.32 4.49 14.52
CA ASP A 72 8.27 3.38 14.68
C ASP A 72 9.72 3.87 14.60
N ALA A 73 10.02 4.83 13.73
CA ALA A 73 11.35 5.45 13.63
C ALA A 73 11.71 6.19 14.92
N ALA A 74 10.77 6.94 15.51
CA ALA A 74 10.97 7.61 16.78
C ALA A 74 11.22 6.61 17.91
N ALA A 75 10.42 5.54 18.00
CA ALA A 75 10.56 4.49 19.00
C ALA A 75 11.89 3.70 18.85
N ALA A 76 12.33 3.45 17.62
CA ALA A 76 13.55 2.70 17.33
C ALA A 76 14.84 3.49 17.60
N SER A 77 14.77 4.83 17.71
CA SER A 77 15.94 5.69 17.83
C SER A 77 16.66 5.67 19.21
N ASN A 78 16.17 4.90 20.19
CA ASN A 78 16.80 4.73 21.52
C ASN A 78 17.18 6.05 22.24
N VAL A 79 16.34 7.09 22.17
CA VAL A 79 16.61 8.34 22.91
C VAL A 79 16.42 8.11 24.42
N THR A 80 17.52 7.91 25.14
CA THR A 80 17.55 7.94 26.61
C THR A 80 17.84 9.36 27.07
N VAL A 81 16.82 10.12 27.50
CA VAL A 81 17.03 11.44 28.11
C VAL A 81 17.37 11.23 29.59
N ASN A 82 18.65 11.34 29.95
CA ASN A 82 19.03 11.56 31.34
C ASN A 82 18.88 13.05 31.64
N LEU A 83 17.85 13.42 32.42
CA LEU A 83 17.82 14.73 33.05
C LEU A 83 18.89 14.78 34.14
N VAL A 84 19.81 15.74 34.02
CA VAL A 84 20.77 16.12 35.08
C VAL A 84 20.05 17.03 36.08
#